data_AF-A0A972ZW85-F1
#
_entry.id   AF-A0A972ZW85-F1
#
_cell.length_a   1.000
_cell.length_b   1.000
_cell.length_c   1.000
_cell.angle_alpha   90.00
_cell.angle_beta   90.00
_cell.angle_gamma   90.00
#
_symmetry.space_group_name_H-M   'P 1'
#
loop_
_entity.id
_entity.type
_entity.pdbx_description
1 polymer ?
#
loop_
_entity_poly.entity_id
_entity_poly.type
_entity_poly.pdbx_seq_one_letter_code
_entity_poly.pdbx_strand_id
1 'polypeptide(L)' 'MSYSDKLLDHYENPRNVGSLDKGDGDVGTGLVGAPACGDVMKLQIKVNGDGVIEDAKFKTFGCGSAIASSSLV' A
#
# COMPACT_ATOMS: atom_id res chain seq x y z
N MET A 1 2.58 -0.56 26.81
CA MET A 1 2.31 -1.81 26.08
C MET A 1 2.91 -1.65 24.71
N SER A 2 3.94 -2.45 24.48
CA SER A 2 4.83 -2.45 23.32
C SER A 2 4.06 -2.93 22.10
N TYR A 3 4.12 -2.19 21.00
CA TYR A 3 3.74 -2.70 19.69
C TYR A 3 4.45 -4.05 19.46
N SER A 4 3.76 -5.00 18.84
CA SER A 4 4.36 -6.32 18.60
C SER A 4 5.54 -6.20 17.64
N ASP A 5 6.55 -7.06 17.79
CA ASP A 5 7.76 -7.02 16.96
C ASP A 5 7.43 -7.10 15.45
N LYS A 6 6.34 -7.80 15.09
CA LYS A 6 5.83 -7.84 13.71
C LYS A 6 5.34 -6.48 13.24
N LEU A 7 4.65 -5.74 14.11
CA LEU A 7 4.10 -4.42 13.79
C LEU A 7 5.22 -3.39 13.65
N LEU A 8 6.28 -3.50 14.46
CA LEU A 8 7.49 -2.69 14.35
C LEU A 8 8.29 -2.99 13.08
N ASP A 9 8.49 -4.27 12.72
CA ASP A 9 9.21 -4.65 11.48
C ASP A 9 8.50 -4.10 10.22
N HIS A 10 7.16 -4.21 10.17
CA HIS A 10 6.38 -3.64 9.06
C HIS A 10 6.33 -2.10 9.05
N TYR A 11 6.56 -1.45 10.19
CA TYR A 11 6.65 0.01 10.28
C TYR A 11 8.03 0.54 9.87
N GLU A 12 9.10 -0.13 10.30
CA GLU A 12 10.49 0.27 10.00
C GLU A 12 10.93 -0.18 8.59
N ASN A 13 10.47 -1.34 8.11
CA ASN A 13 10.82 -1.91 6.81
C ASN A 13 9.57 -2.20 5.95
N PRO A 14 8.76 -1.19 5.59
CA PRO A 14 7.55 -1.41 4.85
C PRO A 14 7.90 -1.87 3.41
N ARG A 15 7.49 -3.09 3.06
CA ARG A 15 7.76 -3.69 1.75
C ARG A 15 6.79 -3.12 0.72
N ASN A 16 7.20 -2.96 -0.53
CA ASN A 16 6.34 -2.48 -1.62
C ASN A 16 5.80 -1.04 -1.47
N VAL A 17 6.42 -0.22 -0.61
CA VAL A 17 6.11 1.21 -0.57
C VAL A 17 6.59 1.89 -1.84
N GLY A 18 5.69 2.59 -2.51
CA GLY A 18 6.04 3.33 -3.70
C GLY A 18 4.82 3.75 -4.51
N SER A 19 5.06 4.07 -5.77
CA SER A 19 4.01 4.32 -6.74
C SER A 19 4.45 3.79 -8.09
N LEU A 20 3.51 3.18 -8.80
CA LEU A 20 3.68 2.80 -10.19
C LEU A 20 3.31 3.98 -11.10
N ASP A 21 3.85 3.97 -12.32
CA ASP A 21 3.52 4.96 -13.34
C ASP A 21 2.02 4.90 -13.66
N LYS A 22 1.36 6.07 -13.64
CA LYS A 22 -0.07 6.18 -13.94
C LYS A 22 -0.36 6.24 -15.44
N GLY A 23 0.66 6.50 -16.26
CA GLY A 23 0.54 6.51 -17.72
C GLY A 23 0.58 5.12 -18.36
N ASP A 24 0.96 4.10 -17.59
CA ASP A 24 1.01 2.71 -18.04
C ASP A 24 -0.42 2.14 -18.11
N GLY A 25 -0.83 1.65 -19.27
CA GLY A 25 -2.16 1.07 -19.49
C GLY A 25 -2.39 -0.22 -18.71
N ASP A 26 -1.30 -0.86 -18.29
CA ASP A 26 -1.30 -2.10 -17.50
C ASP A 26 -1.38 -1.83 -15.99
N VAL A 27 -1.44 -0.56 -15.56
CA VAL A 27 -1.46 -0.17 -14.15
C VAL A 27 -2.85 0.25 -13.68
N GLY A 28 -3.45 -0.57 -12.84
CA GLY A 28 -4.66 -0.25 -12.08
C GLY A 28 -4.33 0.59 -10.84
N THR A 29 -5.04 1.71 -10.63
CA THR A 29 -4.88 2.54 -9.42
C THR A 29 -6.20 2.63 -8.65
N GLY A 30 -6.19 2.15 -7.40
CA GLY A 30 -7.25 2.34 -6.43
C GLY A 30 -6.84 3.34 -5.36
N LEU A 31 -7.63 4.41 -5.18
CA LEU A 31 -7.48 5.33 -4.06
C LEU A 31 -8.71 5.19 -3.17
N VAL A 32 -8.52 4.78 -1.93
CA VAL A 32 -9.58 4.55 -0.96
C VAL A 32 -9.23 5.21 0.37
N GLY A 33 -10.20 5.87 1.00
CA GLY A 33 -10.01 6.51 2.29
C GLY A 33 -10.94 7.69 2.52
N ALA A 34 -11.04 8.10 3.77
CA ALA A 34 -11.84 9.23 4.19
C ALA A 34 -10.89 10.35 4.66
N PRO A 35 -10.82 11.50 3.95
CA PRO A 35 -9.99 12.64 4.35
C PRO A 35 -10.30 13.12 5.78
N ALA A 36 -11.53 12.91 6.25
CA ALA A 36 -11.99 13.28 7.58
C ALA A 36 -11.33 12.48 8.72
N CYS A 37 -10.85 11.26 8.47
CA CYS A 37 -10.22 10.40 9.48
C CYS A 37 -8.69 10.36 9.37
N GLY A 38 -8.11 11.02 8.38
CA GLY A 38 -6.65 11.05 8.18
C GLY A 38 -6.04 9.77 7.58
N ASP A 39 -6.85 8.73 7.35
CA ASP A 39 -6.42 7.47 6.75
C ASP A 39 -6.83 7.41 5.28
N VAL A 40 -5.84 7.59 4.40
CA VAL A 40 -5.96 7.48 2.93
C VAL A 40 -4.96 6.46 2.44
N MET A 41 -5.44 5.42 1.76
CA MET A 41 -4.63 4.37 1.16
C MET A 41 -4.74 4.43 -0.36
N LYS A 42 -3.58 4.47 -1.01
CA LYS A 42 -3.45 4.31 -2.45
C LYS A 42 -2.80 2.95 -2.72
N LEU A 43 -3.46 2.12 -3.51
CA LEU A 43 -2.95 0.84 -3.97
C LEU A 43 -2.87 0.84 -5.49
N GLN A 44 -1.73 0.45 -6.03
CA GLN A 44 -1.48 0.34 -7.46
C GLN A 44 -1.00 -1.07 -7.78
N ILE A 45 -1.58 -1.67 -8.81
CA ILE A 45 -1.18 -2.99 -9.31
C ILE A 45 -0.83 -2.88 -10.78
N LYS A 46 0.21 -3.59 -11.20
CA LYS A 46 0.54 -3.81 -12.60
C LYS A 46 0.12 -5.21 -12.99
N VAL A 47 -0.67 -5.33 -14.05
CA VAL A 47 -1.20 -6.61 -14.54
C VAL A 47 -0.66 -6.85 -15.94
N ASN A 48 -0.11 -8.02 -16.20
CA ASN A 48 0.39 -8.35 -17.54
C ASN A 48 -0.73 -8.83 -18.49
N GLY A 49 -0.36 -9.08 -19.74
CA GLY A 49 -1.29 -9.53 -20.78
C GLY A 49 -2.00 -10.86 -20.50
N ASP A 50 -1.47 -11.68 -19.60
CA ASP A 50 -2.09 -12.95 -19.16
C ASP A 50 -3.05 -12.75 -17.97
N GLY A 51 -3.21 -11.52 -17.47
CA GLY A 51 -4.05 -11.20 -16.33
C GLY A 51 -3.38 -11.45 -14.97
N VAL A 52 -2.06 -11.65 -14.93
CA VAL A 52 -1.29 -11.90 -13.70
C VAL A 52 -0.74 -10.59 -13.14
N ILE A 53 -0.83 -10.40 -11.82
CA ILE A 53 -0.26 -9.24 -11.13
C ILE A 53 1.26 -9.42 -11.05
N GLU A 54 2.02 -8.55 -11.72
CA GLU A 54 3.49 -8.58 -11.75
C GLU A 54 4.11 -7.75 -10.62
N ASP A 55 3.48 -6.62 -10.29
CA ASP A 55 3.95 -5.76 -9.21
C ASP A 55 2.76 -5.09 -8.53
N ALA A 56 2.88 -4.87 -7.23
CA ALA A 56 1.93 -4.14 -6.42
C ALA A 56 2.70 -3.13 -5.57
N LYS A 57 2.29 -1.87 -5.62
CA LYS A 57 2.82 -0.81 -4.77
C LYS A 57 1.68 -0.18 -3.97
N PHE A 58 1.95 0.13 -2.71
CA PHE A 58 1.01 0.90 -1.90
C PHE A 58 1.65 2.16 -1.34
N LYS A 59 0.80 3.13 -1.06
CA LYS A 59 1.14 4.35 -0.34
C LYS A 59 -0.02 4.70 0.57
N THR A 60 0.20 4.58 1.87
CA THR A 60 -0.79 4.89 2.90
C THR A 60 -0.34 6.16 3.62
N PHE A 61 -1.27 7.07 3.83
CA PHE A 61 -1.13 8.23 4.70
C PHE A 61 -2.13 8.05 5.84
N GLY A 62 -1.65 7.97 7.09
CA GLY A 62 -2.49 7.62 8.23
C GLY A 62 -1.70 7.41 9.53
N CYS A 63 -2.42 7.10 10.60
CA CYS A 63 -1.82 6.68 11.89
C CYS A 63 -0.91 5.45 11.69
N GLY A 64 0.19 5.30 12.44
CA GLY A 64 1.16 4.19 12.26
C GLY A 64 0.54 2.77 12.23
N SER A 65 -0.63 2.61 12.86
CA SER A 65 -1.47 1.41 12.81
C SER A 65 -1.99 1.05 11.41
N ALA A 66 -2.28 2.05 10.57
CA ALA A 66 -2.76 1.87 9.20
C ALA A 66 -1.63 1.40 8.27
N ILE A 67 -0.42 1.92 8.46
CA ILE A 67 0.78 1.52 7.68
C ILE A 67 1.11 0.04 7.93
N ALA A 68 1.10 -0.38 9.20
CA ALA A 68 1.36 -1.78 9.56
C ALA A 68 0.28 -2.74 9.03
N SER A 69 -0.98 -2.30 8.97
CA SER A 69 -2.07 -3.10 8.40
C SER A 69 -1.98 -3.20 6.87
N SER A 70 -1.54 -2.13 6.18
CA SER A 70 -1.35 -2.14 4.72
C SER A 70 -0.16 -3.02 4.26
N SER A 71 0.82 -3.28 5.13
CA SER A 71 1.99 -4.11 4.79
C SER A 71 1.77 -5.61 4.98
N LEU A 72 0.68 -6.04 5.63
CA LEU A 72 0.37 -7.46 5.88
C LEU A 72 -0.44 -8.11 4.73
N VAL A 73 -0.93 -7.31 3.78
CA VAL A 73 -1.74 -7.77 2.63
C VAL A 73 -0.87 -7.94 1.40
#